data_AF-A0A350AST8-F1
#
_entry.id   AF-A0A350AST8-F1
#
_cell.length_a   1.000
_cell.length_b   1.000
_cell.length_c   1.000
_cell.angle_alpha   90.00
_cell.angle_beta   90.00
_cell.angle_gamma   90.00
#
_symmetry.space_group_name_H-M   'P 1'
#
loop_
_entity.id
_entity.type
_entity.pdbx_description
1 polymer ?
#
loop_
_entity_poly.entity_id
_entity_poly.type
_entity_poly.pdbx_seq_one_letter_code
_entity_poly.pdbx_strand_id
1 'polypeptide(L)' 'ITTPFTWLEEFTPSENWLGDGAQDSFAGLIHALEPSFKLEKRWDMQFLIREHARKFQYSIAQASRWTRV' A
#
# COMPACT_ATOMS: atom_id res chain seq x y z
N ILE A 1 -0.54 7.93 -2.63
CA ILE A 1 -1.02 6.54 -2.42
C ILE A 1 -0.74 6.16 -0.98
N THR A 2 -1.70 5.52 -0.30
CA THR A 2 -1.53 4.98 1.06
C THR A 2 -2.00 3.54 1.05
N THR A 3 -1.20 2.63 1.61
CA THR A 3 -1.57 1.21 1.66
C THR A 3 -0.91 0.55 2.87
N PRO A 4 -1.64 -0.28 3.65
CA PRO A 4 -1.06 -1.09 4.70
C PRO A 4 -0.44 -2.39 4.17
N PHE A 5 -0.58 -2.70 2.86
CA PHE A 5 -0.15 -3.96 2.23
C PHE A 5 -0.63 -5.23 2.96
N THR A 6 -1.82 -5.17 3.55
CA THR A 6 -2.48 -6.34 4.14
C THR A 6 -3.16 -7.14 3.04
N TRP A 7 -2.38 -8.00 2.38
CA TRP A 7 -2.90 -8.93 1.40
C TRP A 7 -3.62 -10.09 2.07
N LEU A 8 -4.77 -10.45 1.53
CA LEU A 8 -5.59 -11.56 1.96
C LEU A 8 -6.12 -12.22 0.70
N GLU A 9 -5.84 -13.51 0.51
CA GLU A 9 -6.21 -14.25 -0.71
C GLU A 9 -7.73 -14.24 -0.95
N GLU A 10 -8.52 -14.18 0.11
CA GLU A 10 -9.98 -14.05 0.05
C GLU A 10 -10.44 -12.79 -0.70
N PHE A 11 -9.66 -11.71 -0.67
CA PHE A 11 -10.00 -10.43 -1.29
C PHE A 11 -9.17 -10.13 -2.54
N THR A 12 -8.00 -10.73 -2.69
CA THR A 12 -7.14 -10.53 -3.87
C THR A 12 -6.39 -11.82 -4.13
N PRO A 13 -6.60 -12.50 -5.27
CA PRO A 13 -5.80 -13.66 -5.65
C PRO A 13 -4.29 -13.33 -5.64
N SER A 14 -3.46 -14.28 -5.21
CA SER A 14 -2.02 -14.07 -5.01
C SER A 14 -1.31 -13.58 -6.26
N GLU A 15 -1.74 -14.01 -7.46
CA GLU A 15 -1.16 -13.56 -8.73
C GLU A 15 -1.31 -12.05 -9.00
N ASN A 16 -2.20 -11.37 -8.28
CA ASN A 16 -2.43 -9.93 -8.40
C ASN A 16 -1.75 -9.13 -7.29
N TRP A 17 -1.01 -9.78 -6.39
CA TRP A 17 -0.32 -9.08 -5.32
C TRP A 17 0.84 -8.29 -5.89
N LEU A 18 0.87 -6.99 -5.61
CA LEU A 18 2.07 -6.19 -5.85
C LEU A 18 3.14 -6.76 -4.94
N GLY A 19 4.07 -7.55 -5.47
CA GLY A 19 5.03 -8.32 -4.67
C GLY A 19 5.29 -9.74 -5.14
N ASP A 20 4.42 -10.34 -5.97
CA ASP A 20 4.67 -11.69 -6.50
C ASP A 20 5.87 -11.66 -7.48
N GLY A 21 7.06 -12.01 -6.96
CA GLY A 21 8.36 -11.87 -7.63
C GLY A 21 9.20 -10.63 -7.26
N ALA A 22 8.74 -9.74 -6.36
CA ALA A 22 9.52 -8.61 -5.84
C ALA A 22 9.96 -8.84 -4.38
N GLN A 23 10.96 -8.09 -3.90
CA GLN A 23 11.45 -8.23 -2.52
C GLN A 23 10.39 -7.86 -1.46
N ASP A 24 9.55 -6.86 -1.78
CA ASP A 24 8.38 -6.47 -0.99
C ASP A 24 7.30 -5.80 -1.87
N SER A 25 6.11 -5.59 -1.30
CA SER A 25 4.98 -5.01 -2.04
C SER A 25 5.16 -3.56 -2.47
N PHE A 26 6.01 -2.80 -1.79
CA PHE A 26 6.30 -1.43 -2.20
C PHE A 26 7.23 -1.38 -3.40
N ALA A 27 8.18 -2.31 -3.50
CA ALA A 27 8.99 -2.48 -4.71
C ALA A 27 8.10 -2.80 -5.92
N GLY A 28 7.13 -3.70 -5.76
CA GLY A 28 6.12 -3.97 -6.80
C GLY A 28 5.31 -2.72 -7.20
N LEU A 29 4.91 -1.90 -6.21
CA LEU A 29 4.24 -0.63 -6.46
C LEU A 29 5.13 0.38 -7.20
N ILE A 30 6.42 0.47 -6.86
CA ILE A 30 7.39 1.33 -7.57
C ILE A 30 7.47 0.90 -9.04
N HIS A 31 7.72 -0.38 -9.31
CA HIS A 31 7.85 -0.89 -10.68
C HIS A 31 6.60 -0.63 -11.52
N ALA A 32 5.40 -0.73 -10.93
CA ALA A 32 4.16 -0.45 -11.62
C ALA A 32 3.97 1.04 -11.99
N LEU A 33 4.58 1.96 -11.23
CA LEU A 33 4.37 3.41 -11.37
C LEU A 33 5.50 4.15 -12.09
N GLU A 34 6.74 3.68 -11.99
CA GLU A 34 7.92 4.31 -12.60
C GLU A 34 7.81 4.66 -14.10
N PRO A 35 7.05 3.93 -14.95
CA PRO A 35 6.89 4.31 -16.35
C PRO A 35 6.20 5.67 -16.56
N SER A 36 5.48 6.19 -15.57
CA SER A 36 4.67 7.41 -15.71
C SER A 36 4.69 8.32 -14.49
N PHE A 37 5.33 7.90 -13.40
CA PHE A 37 5.36 8.65 -12.15
C PHE A 37 6.73 8.55 -11.49
N LYS A 38 7.15 9.64 -10.87
CA LYS A 38 8.33 9.70 -10.02
C LYS A 38 7.92 9.73 -8.55
N LEU A 39 8.51 8.86 -7.74
CA LEU A 39 8.35 8.88 -6.29
C LEU A 39 9.01 10.14 -5.70
N GLU A 40 8.24 10.95 -4.95
CA GLU A 40 8.77 12.14 -4.29
C GLU A 40 8.97 11.96 -2.78
N LYS A 41 8.06 11.23 -2.12
CA LYS A 41 8.09 11.07 -0.67
C LYS A 41 7.48 9.75 -0.26
N ARG A 42 8.03 9.14 0.79
CA ARG A 42 7.51 7.97 1.49
C ARG A 42 7.52 8.25 3.00
N TRP A 43 6.47 7.84 3.72
CA TRP A 43 6.38 7.98 5.18
C TRP A 43 5.36 7.01 5.77
N ASP A 44 5.41 6.82 7.09
CA ASP A 44 4.43 6.05 7.83
C ASP A 44 3.26 6.95 8.25
N MET A 45 2.04 6.55 7.91
CA MET A 45 0.82 7.28 8.21
C MET A 45 -0.05 6.46 9.16
N GLN A 46 -0.21 6.98 10.38
CA GLN A 46 -1.05 6.39 11.40
C GLN A 46 -2.52 6.68 11.11
N PHE A 47 -3.40 5.70 11.27
CA PHE A 47 -4.83 5.87 11.09
C PHE A 47 -5.66 4.90 11.95
N LEU A 48 -6.93 5.22 12.11
CA LEU A 48 -7.91 4.41 12.82
C LEU A 48 -9.05 4.03 11.89
N ILE A 49 -9.33 2.73 11.78
CA ILE A 49 -10.55 2.23 11.15
C ILE A 49 -11.57 1.98 12.26
N ARG A 50 -12.72 2.64 12.21
CA ARG A 50 -13.83 2.36 13.11
C ARG A 50 -14.68 1.25 12.52
N GLU A 51 -14.71 0.09 13.16
CA GLU A 51 -15.59 -1.01 12.76
C GLU A 51 -17.01 -0.81 13.30
N HIS A 52 -17.13 -0.47 14.58
CA HIS A 52 -18.41 -0.10 15.20
C HIS A 52 -18.20 0.81 16.42
N ALA A 53 -19.25 1.10 17.20
CA ALA A 53 -19.21 2.07 18.31
C ALA A 53 -18.20 1.76 19.43
N ARG A 54 -17.68 0.53 19.52
CA ARG A 54 -16.77 0.07 20.58
C ARG A 54 -15.55 -0.69 20.05
N LYS A 55 -15.35 -0.75 18.74
CA LYS A 55 -14.23 -1.46 18.11
C LYS A 55 -13.59 -0.58 17.06
N PHE A 56 -12.29 -0.41 17.23
CA PHE A 56 -11.42 0.38 16.36
C PHE A 56 -10.17 -0.45 16.08
N GLN A 57 -9.66 -0.36 14.86
CA GLN A 57 -8.37 -0.90 14.50
C GLN A 57 -7.40 0.27 14.32
N TYR A 58 -6.34 0.27 15.11
CA TYR A 58 -5.21 1.17 14.90
C TYR A 58 -4.23 0.51 13.94
N SER A 59 -3.81 1.23 12.91
CA SER A 59 -2.87 0.73 11.91
C SER A 59 -1.94 1.85 11.45
N ILE A 60 -0.83 1.43 10.82
CA ILE A 60 0.16 2.31 10.22
C ILE A 60 0.25 1.92 8.75
N ALA A 61 -0.27 2.77 7.88
CA ALA A 61 -0.15 2.58 6.43
C ALA A 61 1.17 3.15 5.94
N GLN A 62 1.73 2.51 4.92
CA GLN A 62 2.79 3.12 4.15
C GLN A 62 2.19 4.13 3.18
N ALA A 63 2.58 5.40 3.36
CA ALA A 63 2.14 6.51 2.54
C ALA A 63 3.25 6.92 1.57
N SER A 64 2.85 7.31 0.35
CA SER A 64 3.75 7.78 -0.68
C SER A 64 3.12 8.87 -1.54
N ARG A 65 3.94 9.83 -1.98
CA ARG A 65 3.58 10.89 -2.92
C ARG A 65 4.33 10.70 -4.24
N TRP A 66 3.59 10.85 -5.32
CA TRP A 66 4.06 10.61 -6.68
C TRP A 66 3.70 11.79 -7.56
N THR A 67 4.60 12.14 -8.48
CA THR A 67 4.38 13.20 -9.47
C THR A 67 4.43 12.59 -10.86
N ARG A 68 3.44 12.92 -11.69
CA ARG A 68 3.38 12.45 -13.08
C ARG A 68 4.49 13.08 -13.90
N VAL A 69 5.17 12.28 -14.72
CA VAL A 69 6.13 12.77 -15.71
C VAL A 69 5.48 13.13 -17.04
#